data_AF-A0A6A6RDW4-F1
#
_entry.id   AF-A0A6A6RDW4-F1
#
_cell.length_a   1.000
_cell.length_b   1.000
_cell.length_c   1.000
_cell.angle_alpha   90.00
_cell.angle_beta   90.00
_cell.angle_gamma   90.00
#
_symmetry.space_group_name_H-M   'P 1'
#
loop_
_entity.id
_entity.type
_entity.pdbx_description
1 polymer ?
#
loop_
_entity_poly.entity_id
_entity_poly.type
_entity_poly.pdbx_seq_one_letter_code
_entity_poly.pdbx_strand_id
1 'polypeptide(L)'
;MADGRTTSRSQDTGLEPEELLQNLMGLGTSLNHSDVVFIAMYIKYASWATGKAQNAVVEVGISTLDMRHIREIHPSVSGVGWIRNIRSRHIRITEWRTIFTTAMSEGHPLSCAKDFEFGKSESVDRAALGDKIWNALHIMDDHPRGSRSYRKIVLVINGHQEAGEYLGRVGITLSELSTVEAVLNLQDLEAAVGPLPVEAPVSLSGLLEQYGIEPLWFHNAGNQASYMLAVTILKALTQSSLGPHIFLHTLDGSPIVNANWTLESLKAAVAQKVGGRCIHCNMFGHLAPRCQNASISERFLRQVPSKKNPSKKNLNRRRPAFVQK
;
A
#
# COMPACT_ATOMS: atom_id res chain seq x y z
N MET A 1 -31.12 -22.40 13.10
CA MET A 1 -30.90 -20.94 13.02
C MET A 1 -29.75 -20.75 12.05
N ALA A 2 -30.03 -20.20 10.87
CA ALA A 2 -29.07 -20.11 9.78
C ALA A 2 -28.02 -19.04 10.10
N ASP A 3 -26.76 -19.46 10.11
CA ASP A 3 -25.59 -18.62 10.31
C ASP A 3 -25.27 -17.93 8.98
N GLY A 4 -25.77 -16.71 8.82
CA GLY A 4 -25.59 -15.90 7.61
C GLY A 4 -24.21 -15.27 7.58
N ARG A 5 -23.19 -16.03 7.14
CA ARG A 5 -21.92 -15.44 6.70
C ARG A 5 -22.20 -14.52 5.53
N THR A 6 -22.05 -13.22 5.73
CA THR A 6 -22.27 -12.21 4.70
C THR A 6 -21.02 -12.18 3.83
N THR A 7 -21.05 -12.96 2.75
CA THR A 7 -19.91 -13.14 1.84
C THR A 7 -19.49 -11.81 1.21
N SER A 8 -18.19 -11.71 0.89
CA SER A 8 -17.62 -10.56 0.21
C SER A 8 -18.40 -10.24 -1.07
N ARG A 9 -18.75 -8.96 -1.27
CA ARG A 9 -19.52 -8.48 -2.44
C ARG A 9 -18.81 -8.71 -3.79
N SER A 10 -17.56 -9.17 -3.79
CA SER A 10 -16.90 -9.71 -4.99
C SER A 10 -17.68 -10.89 -5.58
N GLN A 11 -18.37 -11.69 -4.76
CA GLN A 11 -19.10 -12.88 -5.19
C GLN A 11 -20.44 -12.60 -5.88
N ASP A 12 -21.00 -11.38 -5.79
CA ASP A 12 -22.31 -11.04 -6.37
C ASP A 12 -22.25 -10.73 -7.88
N THR A 13 -21.06 -10.48 -8.44
CA THR A 13 -20.92 -10.14 -9.86
C THR A 13 -20.82 -11.36 -10.78
N GLY A 14 -20.50 -12.54 -10.23
CA GLY A 14 -20.22 -13.76 -10.99
C GLY A 14 -18.95 -13.70 -11.86
N LEU A 15 -18.20 -12.60 -11.82
CA LEU A 15 -16.93 -12.43 -12.53
C LEU A 15 -15.76 -12.89 -11.67
N GLU A 16 -14.72 -13.42 -12.31
CA GLU A 16 -13.45 -13.65 -11.64
C GLU A 16 -12.83 -12.31 -11.19
N PRO A 17 -12.11 -12.26 -10.04
CA PRO A 17 -11.57 -11.03 -9.49
C PRO A 17 -10.72 -10.20 -10.47
N GLU A 18 -10.00 -10.88 -11.37
CA GLU A 18 -9.16 -10.25 -12.39
C GLU A 18 -9.99 -9.58 -13.48
N GLU A 19 -11.02 -10.25 -13.98
CA GLU A 19 -11.93 -9.69 -14.99
C GLU A 19 -12.68 -8.49 -14.42
N LEU A 20 -13.13 -8.59 -13.16
CA LEU A 20 -13.73 -7.47 -12.45
C LEU A 20 -12.76 -6.28 -12.35
N LEU A 21 -11.50 -6.52 -11.99
CA LEU A 21 -10.47 -5.49 -11.93
C LEU A 21 -10.23 -4.82 -13.30
N GLN A 22 -10.11 -5.60 -14.38
CA GLN A 22 -9.95 -5.07 -15.75
C GLN A 22 -11.13 -4.17 -16.15
N ASN A 23 -12.35 -4.64 -15.90
CA ASN A 23 -13.57 -3.91 -16.22
C ASN A 23 -13.64 -2.59 -15.44
N LEU A 24 -13.40 -2.64 -14.12
CA LEU A 24 -13.42 -1.45 -13.25
C LEU A 24 -12.33 -0.42 -13.61
N MET A 25 -11.20 -0.85 -14.17
CA MET A 25 -10.14 0.04 -14.67
C MET A 25 -10.35 0.50 -16.13
N GLY A 26 -11.41 0.05 -16.79
CA GLY A 26 -11.68 0.37 -18.20
C GLY A 26 -10.70 -0.27 -19.19
N LEU A 27 -10.09 -1.38 -18.79
CA LEU A 27 -9.18 -2.20 -19.61
C LEU A 27 -9.88 -3.42 -20.24
N GLY A 28 -11.10 -3.74 -19.79
CA GLY A 28 -11.92 -4.81 -20.33
C GLY A 28 -12.52 -4.49 -21.71
N THR A 29 -13.22 -5.47 -22.28
CA THR A 29 -13.84 -5.39 -23.62
C THR A 29 -15.15 -4.58 -23.65
N SER A 30 -15.69 -4.23 -22.49
CA SER A 30 -16.90 -3.42 -22.36
C SER A 30 -16.65 -1.97 -22.78
N LEU A 31 -17.50 -1.44 -23.67
CA LEU A 31 -17.47 -0.04 -24.11
C LEU A 31 -17.86 0.95 -23.01
N ASN A 32 -18.38 0.48 -21.86
CA ASN A 32 -18.70 1.33 -20.73
C ASN A 32 -17.50 1.41 -19.79
N HIS A 33 -16.77 2.52 -19.86
CA HIS A 33 -15.77 2.86 -18.84
C HIS A 33 -16.44 2.98 -17.48
N SER A 34 -15.98 2.18 -16.50
CA SER A 34 -16.45 2.30 -15.12
C SER A 34 -16.14 3.68 -14.55
N ASP A 35 -17.17 4.36 -14.06
CA ASP A 35 -17.05 5.67 -13.42
C ASP A 35 -16.91 5.51 -11.91
N VAL A 36 -15.74 5.03 -11.49
CA VAL A 36 -15.45 4.68 -10.10
C VAL A 36 -14.21 5.41 -9.58
N VAL A 37 -14.10 5.46 -8.26
CA VAL A 37 -12.86 5.84 -7.56
C VAL A 37 -12.32 4.64 -6.81
N PHE A 38 -11.10 4.22 -7.12
CA PHE A 38 -10.41 3.22 -6.32
C PHE A 38 -9.92 3.85 -5.03
N ILE A 39 -10.17 3.19 -3.91
CA ILE A 39 -9.72 3.61 -2.58
C ILE A 39 -9.03 2.43 -1.91
N ALA A 40 -7.69 2.48 -1.84
CA ALA A 40 -6.93 1.56 -1.01
C ALA A 40 -6.87 2.08 0.42
N MET A 41 -7.21 1.22 1.38
CA MET A 41 -7.18 1.57 2.80
C MET A 41 -6.32 0.58 3.57
N TYR A 42 -5.43 1.11 4.41
CA TYR A 42 -4.62 0.32 5.33
C TYR A 42 -4.81 0.79 6.78
N ILE A 43 -5.32 -0.08 7.66
CA ILE A 43 -5.56 0.20 9.08
C ILE A 43 -4.50 -0.50 9.91
N LYS A 44 -3.68 0.29 10.62
CA LYS A 44 -2.65 -0.23 11.53
C LYS A 44 -3.15 -0.18 12.97
N TYR A 45 -2.95 -1.29 13.66
CA TYR A 45 -3.29 -1.46 15.07
C TYR A 45 -2.05 -1.80 15.88
N ALA A 46 -2.02 -1.35 17.14
CA ALA A 46 -0.91 -1.61 18.05
C ALA A 46 -1.07 -2.96 18.76
N SER A 47 -0.95 -4.06 17.99
CA SER A 47 -1.02 -5.43 18.56
C SER A 47 0.10 -5.73 19.56
N TRP A 48 1.24 -5.07 19.41
CA TRP A 48 2.39 -5.17 20.30
C TRP A 48 2.24 -4.34 21.58
N ALA A 49 1.31 -3.39 21.63
CA ALA A 49 1.13 -2.53 22.80
C ALA A 49 0.33 -3.25 23.89
N THR A 50 0.53 -2.80 25.13
CA THR A 50 -0.19 -3.31 26.32
C THR A 50 -1.12 -2.24 26.90
N GLY A 51 -2.04 -2.64 27.77
CA GLY A 51 -2.96 -1.73 28.44
C GLY A 51 -3.94 -1.05 27.49
N LYS A 52 -4.21 0.25 27.69
CA LYS A 52 -5.24 0.99 26.93
C LYS A 52 -4.97 1.10 25.42
N ALA A 53 -3.73 0.92 25.00
CA ALA A 53 -3.32 0.99 23.60
C ALA A 53 -3.34 -0.37 22.89
N GLN A 54 -3.53 -1.48 23.63
CA GLN A 54 -3.52 -2.82 23.05
C GLN A 54 -4.60 -2.95 21.98
N ASN A 55 -4.19 -3.30 20.76
CA ASN A 55 -5.05 -3.40 19.57
C ASN A 55 -5.78 -2.10 19.18
N ALA A 56 -5.40 -0.95 19.76
CA ALA A 56 -5.96 0.33 19.35
C ALA A 56 -5.53 0.64 17.91
N VAL A 57 -6.44 1.23 17.13
CA VAL A 57 -6.09 1.82 15.82
C VAL A 57 -5.17 3.01 16.06
N VAL A 58 -4.01 3.01 15.40
CA VAL A 58 -2.97 4.03 15.60
C VAL A 58 -2.67 4.85 14.36
N GLU A 59 -2.81 4.24 13.20
CA GLU A 59 -2.59 4.87 11.90
C GLU A 59 -3.62 4.33 10.91
N VAL A 60 -4.10 5.19 10.00
CA VAL A 60 -4.90 4.81 8.85
C VAL A 60 -4.31 5.46 7.60
N GLY A 61 -3.98 4.65 6.60
CA GLY A 61 -3.61 5.10 5.28
C GLY A 61 -4.79 5.01 4.34
N ILE A 62 -4.96 6.03 3.49
CA ILE A 62 -5.97 6.06 2.44
C ILE A 62 -5.31 6.54 1.17
N SER A 63 -5.38 5.77 0.10
CA SER A 63 -4.88 6.17 -1.22
C SER A 63 -5.99 6.05 -2.25
N THR A 64 -6.11 7.05 -3.09
CA THR A 64 -7.23 7.19 -4.03
C THR A 64 -6.74 7.35 -5.46
N LEU A 65 -7.44 6.73 -6.41
CA LEU A 65 -7.30 6.94 -7.84
C LEU A 65 -8.69 7.10 -8.44
N ASP A 66 -9.00 8.30 -8.93
CA ASP A 66 -10.24 8.56 -9.65
C ASP A 66 -10.05 8.27 -11.13
N MET A 67 -10.83 7.33 -11.66
CA MET A 67 -10.73 6.91 -13.06
C MET A 67 -11.05 8.05 -14.04
N ARG A 68 -11.84 9.06 -13.63
CA ARG A 68 -12.08 10.25 -14.46
C ARG A 68 -10.80 11.06 -14.71
N HIS A 69 -9.86 11.08 -13.77
CA HIS A 69 -8.60 11.82 -13.92
C HIS A 69 -7.60 11.14 -14.86
N ILE A 70 -7.75 9.85 -15.12
CA ILE A 70 -6.81 9.07 -15.93
C ILE A 70 -7.40 8.50 -17.21
N ARG A 71 -8.70 8.73 -17.48
CA ARG A 71 -9.42 8.21 -18.64
C ARG A 71 -8.70 8.47 -19.97
N GLU A 72 -8.20 9.69 -20.15
CA GLU A 72 -7.49 10.11 -21.38
C GLU A 72 -5.95 10.04 -21.23
N ILE A 73 -5.45 9.40 -20.18
CA ILE A 73 -4.02 9.29 -19.90
C ILE A 73 -3.59 7.86 -20.24
N HIS A 74 -2.66 7.71 -21.19
CA HIS A 74 -2.04 6.42 -21.43
C HIS A 74 -1.22 5.97 -20.20
N PRO A 75 -1.32 4.71 -19.74
CA PRO A 75 -0.62 4.23 -18.54
C PRO A 75 0.90 4.37 -18.63
N SER A 76 1.44 4.41 -19.85
CA SER A 76 2.87 4.55 -20.13
C SER A 76 3.70 3.38 -19.57
N VAL A 77 5.01 3.38 -19.84
CA VAL A 77 5.92 2.32 -19.36
C VAL A 77 5.75 2.13 -17.86
N SER A 78 5.57 0.87 -17.45
CA SER A 78 5.39 0.46 -16.05
C SER A 78 4.28 1.20 -15.29
N GLY A 79 3.22 1.64 -15.98
CA GLY A 79 2.02 2.23 -15.36
C GLY A 79 2.20 3.64 -14.78
N VAL A 80 3.33 4.31 -15.07
CA VAL A 80 3.71 5.61 -14.49
C VAL A 80 2.66 6.70 -14.72
N GLY A 81 2.04 6.71 -15.89
CA GLY A 81 1.02 7.68 -16.28
C GLY A 81 -0.20 7.65 -15.35
N TRP A 82 -0.56 6.47 -14.84
CA TRP A 82 -1.68 6.27 -13.91
C TRP A 82 -1.23 6.43 -12.46
N ILE A 83 -0.12 5.79 -12.07
CA ILE A 83 0.35 5.78 -10.68
C ILE A 83 0.67 7.19 -10.17
N ARG A 84 1.19 8.09 -11.01
CA ARG A 84 1.43 9.51 -10.63
C ARG A 84 0.17 10.29 -10.24
N ASN A 85 -1.01 9.76 -10.54
CA ASN A 85 -2.31 10.36 -10.21
C ASN A 85 -2.90 9.86 -8.89
N ILE A 86 -2.23 8.92 -8.21
CA ILE A 86 -2.59 8.49 -6.86
C ILE A 86 -2.53 9.69 -5.91
N ARG A 87 -3.55 9.82 -5.06
CA ARG A 87 -3.58 10.79 -3.97
C ARG A 87 -3.67 10.06 -2.64
N SER A 88 -2.66 10.26 -1.80
CA SER A 88 -2.52 9.53 -0.55
C SER A 88 -2.67 10.45 0.66
N ARG A 89 -3.27 9.90 1.71
CA ARG A 89 -3.44 10.52 3.02
C ARG A 89 -2.96 9.56 4.08
N HIS A 90 -2.40 10.11 5.15
CA HIS A 90 -1.96 9.34 6.30
C HIS A 90 -2.49 9.98 7.58
N ILE A 91 -3.36 9.27 8.27
CA ILE A 91 -4.00 9.71 9.51
C ILE A 91 -3.30 9.03 10.68
N ARG A 92 -2.86 9.83 11.65
CA ARG A 92 -2.30 9.36 12.92
C ARG A 92 -3.23 9.75 14.06
N ILE A 93 -3.55 8.78 14.90
CA ILE A 93 -4.44 9.01 16.05
C ILE A 93 -3.67 9.78 17.13
N THR A 94 -4.16 10.96 17.51
CA THR A 94 -3.46 11.91 18.40
C THR A 94 -3.08 11.25 19.73
N GLU A 95 -4.00 10.49 20.31
CA GLU A 95 -3.88 9.82 21.60
C GLU A 95 -2.76 8.79 21.64
N TRP A 96 -2.44 8.20 20.48
CA TRP A 96 -1.44 7.14 20.36
C TRP A 96 -0.16 7.60 19.64
N ARG A 97 -0.05 8.88 19.26
CA ARG A 97 1.06 9.37 18.41
C ARG A 97 2.46 9.16 19.02
N THR A 98 2.54 8.98 20.33
CA THR A 98 3.79 8.81 21.08
C THR A 98 4.13 7.35 21.35
N ILE A 99 3.25 6.40 21.04
CA ILE A 99 3.58 4.99 21.20
C ILE A 99 4.57 4.59 20.10
N PHE A 100 5.60 3.84 20.45
CA PHE A 100 6.59 3.34 19.51
C PHE A 100 7.11 1.97 19.95
N THR A 101 7.70 1.25 19.01
CA THR A 101 8.36 -0.04 19.23
C THR A 101 9.71 -0.05 18.51
N THR A 102 10.67 -0.79 19.03
CA THR A 102 11.97 -1.05 18.36
C THR A 102 11.95 -2.32 17.52
N ALA A 103 10.80 -3.00 17.44
CA ALA A 103 10.66 -4.22 16.67
C ALA A 103 10.77 -3.97 15.16
N MET A 104 11.25 -5.00 14.47
CA MET A 104 11.42 -5.06 13.03
C MET A 104 10.54 -6.19 12.48
N SER A 105 10.06 -6.02 11.25
CA SER A 105 9.37 -7.07 10.49
C SER A 105 9.88 -7.01 9.06
N GLU A 106 10.38 -8.14 8.56
CA GLU A 106 10.93 -8.27 7.21
C GLU A 106 12.06 -7.27 6.93
N GLY A 107 12.91 -7.00 7.93
CA GLY A 107 13.99 -6.01 7.81
C GLY A 107 13.54 -4.55 7.87
N HIS A 108 12.23 -4.27 8.00
CA HIS A 108 11.68 -2.92 8.10
C HIS A 108 11.27 -2.57 9.55
N PRO A 109 11.53 -1.34 10.03
CA PRO A 109 11.12 -0.91 11.37
C PRO A 109 9.61 -0.74 11.46
N LEU A 110 9.01 -1.28 12.52
CA LEU A 110 7.56 -1.09 12.79
C LEU A 110 7.22 0.36 13.19
N SER A 111 8.20 1.13 13.68
CA SER A 111 8.07 2.50 14.18
C SER A 111 8.43 3.58 13.15
N CYS A 112 7.74 3.57 12.01
CA CYS A 112 7.94 4.55 10.94
C CYS A 112 6.69 5.43 10.66
N ALA A 113 5.85 5.64 11.68
CA ALA A 113 4.62 6.43 11.58
C ALA A 113 4.86 7.90 11.15
N LYS A 114 6.06 8.44 11.42
CA LYS A 114 6.40 9.81 11.03
C LYS A 114 6.88 9.90 9.57
N ASP A 115 7.26 8.78 8.96
CA ASP A 115 7.99 8.71 7.69
C ASP A 115 7.02 8.42 6.53
N PHE A 116 6.04 9.31 6.35
CA PHE A 116 5.08 9.23 5.25
C PHE A 116 5.68 9.79 3.95
N GLU A 117 5.80 8.94 2.93
CA GLU A 117 6.51 9.22 1.67
C GLU A 117 5.64 9.86 0.59
N PHE A 118 4.33 9.99 0.83
CA PHE A 118 3.38 10.47 -0.17
C PHE A 118 2.61 11.70 0.30
N GLY A 119 3.15 12.42 1.28
CA GLY A 119 2.61 13.70 1.73
C GLY A 119 2.92 14.02 3.19
N LYS A 120 2.00 14.72 3.85
CA LYS A 120 2.11 15.09 5.27
C LYS A 120 1.07 14.33 6.08
N SER A 121 1.49 13.73 7.19
CA SER A 121 0.58 13.05 8.12
C SER A 121 -0.37 14.03 8.78
N GLU A 122 -1.64 13.66 8.85
CA GLU A 122 -2.70 14.34 9.58
C GLU A 122 -2.75 13.80 11.02
N SER A 123 -2.95 14.66 12.01
CA SER A 123 -3.26 14.24 13.38
C SER A 123 -4.76 14.40 13.61
N VAL A 124 -5.40 13.32 14.05
CA VAL A 124 -6.85 13.24 14.23
C VAL A 124 -7.14 12.60 15.58
N ASP A 125 -8.04 13.20 16.34
CA ASP A 125 -8.50 12.61 17.60
C ASP A 125 -9.34 11.37 17.31
N ARG A 126 -9.24 10.36 18.18
CA ARG A 126 -9.93 9.07 17.99
C ARG A 126 -11.43 9.25 17.74
N ALA A 127 -12.08 10.19 18.43
CA ALA A 127 -13.51 10.46 18.29
C ALA A 127 -13.90 10.96 16.90
N ALA A 128 -12.98 11.64 16.19
CA ALA A 128 -13.22 12.16 14.84
C ALA A 128 -12.81 11.19 13.73
N LEU A 129 -12.27 10.01 14.07
CA LEU A 129 -11.77 9.05 13.07
C LEU A 129 -12.89 8.56 12.15
N GLY A 130 -14.03 8.15 12.72
CA GLY A 130 -15.18 7.64 11.95
C GLY A 130 -15.62 8.63 10.88
N ASP A 131 -15.91 9.86 11.26
CA ASP A 131 -16.27 10.95 10.33
C ASP A 131 -15.21 11.20 9.27
N LYS A 132 -13.93 11.12 9.65
CA LYS A 132 -12.81 11.35 8.73
C LYS A 132 -12.72 10.27 7.67
N ILE A 133 -12.92 9.00 8.05
CA ILE A 133 -12.95 7.88 7.09
C ILE A 133 -14.22 7.94 6.26
N TRP A 134 -15.37 8.22 6.87
CA TRP A 134 -16.66 8.37 6.18
C TRP A 134 -16.57 9.36 5.02
N ASN A 135 -16.04 10.56 5.28
CA ASN A 135 -15.84 11.59 4.27
C ASN A 135 -14.83 11.19 3.18
N ALA A 136 -13.86 10.33 3.50
CA ALA A 136 -12.91 9.82 2.51
C ALA A 136 -13.55 8.80 1.56
N LEU A 137 -14.56 8.05 2.04
CA LEU A 137 -15.31 7.06 1.27
C LEU A 137 -16.55 7.63 0.56
N HIS A 138 -16.94 8.87 0.91
CA HIS A 138 -18.07 9.60 0.33
C HIS A 138 -17.59 10.77 -0.53
N ILE A 139 -17.19 10.46 -1.75
CA ILE A 139 -16.70 11.45 -2.71
C ILE A 139 -17.89 12.09 -3.40
N MET A 140 -18.12 13.38 -3.19
CA MET A 140 -19.17 14.13 -3.89
C MET A 140 -18.99 14.02 -5.41
N ASP A 141 -20.07 13.71 -6.11
CA ASP A 141 -20.09 13.82 -7.57
C ASP A 141 -20.23 15.30 -7.96
N ASP A 142 -19.25 15.79 -8.71
CA ASP A 142 -19.18 17.16 -9.23
C ASP A 142 -19.92 17.33 -10.56
N HIS A 143 -20.59 16.29 -11.07
CA HIS A 143 -21.37 16.39 -12.30
C HIS A 143 -22.57 17.33 -12.17
N PRO A 144 -22.80 18.23 -13.15
CA PRO A 144 -23.80 19.30 -13.08
C PRO A 144 -25.27 18.84 -13.16
N ARG A 145 -25.57 17.54 -13.15
CA ARG A 145 -26.92 17.00 -13.31
C ARG A 145 -27.64 16.83 -11.96
N GLY A 146 -27.93 17.95 -11.31
CA GLY A 146 -29.17 18.15 -10.53
C GLY A 146 -29.36 17.44 -9.18
N SER A 147 -28.58 16.44 -8.79
CA SER A 147 -28.60 15.90 -7.43
C SER A 147 -27.20 15.79 -6.84
N ARG A 148 -27.05 16.13 -5.56
CA ARG A 148 -25.85 15.85 -4.77
C ARG A 148 -25.75 14.34 -4.57
N SER A 149 -25.22 13.63 -5.55
CA SER A 149 -24.91 12.20 -5.44
C SER A 149 -23.46 12.02 -4.99
N TYR A 150 -23.16 10.83 -4.48
CA TYR A 150 -21.81 10.40 -4.22
C TYR A 150 -21.33 9.48 -5.34
N ARG A 151 -20.04 9.56 -5.66
CA ARG A 151 -19.36 8.69 -6.62
C ARG A 151 -19.35 7.25 -6.13
N LYS A 152 -19.39 6.32 -7.08
CA LYS A 152 -19.14 4.91 -6.81
C LYS A 152 -17.67 4.69 -6.47
N ILE A 153 -17.39 3.83 -5.49
CA ILE A 153 -16.04 3.52 -5.04
C ILE A 153 -15.75 2.03 -5.14
N VAL A 154 -14.49 1.70 -5.40
CA VAL A 154 -13.94 0.35 -5.27
C VAL A 154 -13.00 0.35 -4.08
N LEU A 155 -13.34 -0.39 -3.04
CA LEU A 155 -12.51 -0.49 -1.85
C LEU A 155 -11.44 -1.56 -2.05
N VAL A 156 -10.18 -1.17 -2.00
CA VAL A 156 -9.03 -2.08 -2.05
C VAL A 156 -8.51 -2.33 -0.64
N ILE A 157 -8.52 -3.59 -0.22
CA ILE A 157 -8.01 -4.02 1.07
C ILE A 157 -6.89 -5.04 0.88
N ASN A 158 -6.09 -5.21 1.93
CA ASN A 158 -5.06 -6.23 1.99
C ASN A 158 -5.19 -6.94 3.34
N GLY A 159 -5.70 -8.17 3.34
CA GLY A 159 -5.79 -8.95 4.58
C GLY A 159 -6.65 -10.20 4.48
N HIS A 160 -6.58 -11.01 5.53
CA HIS A 160 -7.35 -12.25 5.68
C HIS A 160 -8.75 -12.03 6.26
N GLN A 161 -9.07 -10.80 6.64
CA GLN A 161 -10.35 -10.47 7.27
C GLN A 161 -11.36 -10.03 6.23
N GLU A 162 -12.64 -10.34 6.49
CA GLU A 162 -13.73 -9.79 5.71
C GLU A 162 -13.77 -8.25 5.82
N ALA A 163 -14.18 -7.59 4.74
CA ALA A 163 -14.19 -6.13 4.65
C ALA A 163 -15.04 -5.46 5.75
N GLY A 164 -16.12 -6.12 6.18
CA GLY A 164 -16.97 -5.65 7.27
C GLY A 164 -16.24 -5.57 8.61
N GLU A 165 -15.48 -6.62 8.97
CA GLU A 165 -14.63 -6.60 10.18
C GLU A 165 -13.55 -5.52 10.08
N TYR A 166 -12.97 -5.39 8.89
CA TYR A 166 -11.92 -4.42 8.62
C TYR A 166 -12.38 -2.98 8.84
N LEU A 167 -13.53 -2.62 8.25
CA LEU A 167 -14.16 -1.30 8.41
C LEU A 167 -14.71 -1.09 9.82
N GLY A 168 -15.21 -2.14 10.47
CA GLY A 168 -15.73 -2.08 11.84
C GLY A 168 -14.69 -1.56 12.85
N ARG A 169 -13.39 -1.79 12.59
CA ARG A 169 -12.30 -1.26 13.44
C ARG A 169 -12.21 0.26 13.47
N VAL A 170 -12.70 0.94 12.43
CA VAL A 170 -12.76 2.41 12.34
C VAL A 170 -14.18 2.94 12.58
N GLY A 171 -15.10 2.08 13.04
CA GLY A 171 -16.47 2.46 13.37
C GLY A 171 -17.37 2.67 12.15
N ILE A 172 -17.07 2.02 11.03
CA ILE A 172 -17.89 2.08 9.82
C ILE A 172 -18.38 0.67 9.47
N THR A 173 -19.63 0.54 9.09
CA THR A 173 -20.18 -0.69 8.52
C THR A 173 -20.28 -0.60 7.01
N LEU A 174 -20.06 -1.71 6.31
CA LEU A 174 -20.14 -1.74 4.86
C LEU A 174 -21.56 -1.41 4.36
N SER A 175 -22.60 -1.75 5.12
CA SER A 175 -24.00 -1.42 4.85
C SER A 175 -24.28 0.09 4.83
N GLU A 176 -23.53 0.88 5.59
CA GLU A 176 -23.67 2.34 5.57
C GLU A 176 -23.06 2.93 4.29
N LEU A 177 -22.11 2.23 3.65
CA LEU A 177 -21.41 2.67 2.44
C LEU A 177 -22.17 2.29 1.15
N SER A 178 -23.31 2.94 0.90
CA SER A 178 -24.09 2.75 -0.35
C SER A 178 -23.31 3.06 -1.65
N THR A 179 -22.16 3.71 -1.54
CA THR A 179 -21.24 4.07 -2.63
C THR A 179 -20.34 2.92 -3.06
N VAL A 180 -20.15 1.88 -2.24
CA VAL A 180 -19.23 0.78 -2.55
C VAL A 180 -19.82 -0.10 -3.65
N GLU A 181 -19.20 -0.03 -4.81
CA GLU A 181 -19.52 -0.85 -5.98
C GLU A 181 -18.90 -2.24 -5.86
N ALA A 182 -17.64 -2.30 -5.43
CA ALA A 182 -16.90 -3.55 -5.26
C ALA A 182 -15.89 -3.44 -4.12
N VAL A 183 -15.53 -4.60 -3.57
CA VAL A 183 -14.37 -4.74 -2.67
C VAL A 183 -13.38 -5.68 -3.33
N LEU A 184 -12.15 -5.22 -3.49
CA LEU A 184 -11.03 -6.00 -4.01
C LEU A 184 -10.07 -6.31 -2.86
N ASN A 185 -9.85 -7.59 -2.60
CA ASN A 185 -8.80 -8.03 -1.68
C ASN A 185 -7.56 -8.42 -2.50
N LEU A 186 -6.41 -7.85 -2.18
CA LEU A 186 -5.16 -8.18 -2.88
C LEU A 186 -4.81 -9.68 -2.81
N GLN A 187 -5.24 -10.39 -1.75
CA GLN A 187 -4.99 -11.82 -1.63
C GLN A 187 -5.78 -12.64 -2.66
N ASP A 188 -7.04 -12.25 -2.92
CA ASP A 188 -7.91 -12.93 -3.88
C ASP A 188 -7.42 -12.70 -5.32
N LEU A 189 -6.82 -11.54 -5.58
CA LEU A 189 -6.22 -11.21 -6.86
C LEU A 189 -4.99 -12.10 -7.16
N GLU A 190 -4.22 -12.51 -6.16
CA GLU A 190 -3.03 -13.34 -6.37
C GLU A 190 -3.32 -14.84 -6.49
N ALA A 191 -4.33 -15.34 -5.77
CA ALA A 191 -4.71 -16.75 -5.83
C ALA A 191 -5.13 -17.23 -7.24
N ALA A 192 -5.45 -16.30 -8.15
CA ALA A 192 -5.84 -16.58 -9.53
C ALA A 192 -4.65 -16.87 -10.49
N VAL A 193 -3.39 -16.61 -10.07
CA VAL A 193 -2.21 -16.74 -10.96
C VAL A 193 -1.33 -17.94 -10.57
N GLY A 194 -1.66 -19.12 -11.09
CA GLY A 194 -0.70 -20.22 -11.25
C GLY A 194 -1.14 -21.62 -10.79
N PRO A 195 -0.50 -22.70 -11.30
CA PRO A 195 -0.84 -24.10 -10.99
C PRO A 195 -0.18 -24.63 -9.70
N LEU A 196 0.49 -23.78 -8.92
CA LEU A 196 1.21 -24.17 -7.72
C LEU A 196 0.26 -24.25 -6.51
N PRO A 197 0.46 -25.23 -5.61
CA PRO A 197 -0.39 -25.38 -4.44
C PRO A 197 -0.37 -24.12 -3.60
N VAL A 198 -1.50 -23.85 -2.93
CA VAL A 198 -1.75 -22.71 -2.03
C VAL A 198 -0.80 -22.78 -0.84
N GLU A 199 0.47 -22.44 -1.03
CA GLU A 199 1.48 -22.36 0.00
C GLU A 199 1.67 -20.90 0.40
N ALA A 200 0.96 -20.54 1.46
CA ALA A 200 0.92 -19.25 2.13
C ALA A 200 0.29 -18.09 1.32
N PRO A 201 -0.55 -17.27 1.97
CA PRO A 201 -1.09 -16.07 1.36
C PRO A 201 0.03 -15.09 0.98
N VAL A 202 -0.05 -14.49 -0.21
CA VAL A 202 0.96 -13.57 -0.70
C VAL A 202 0.92 -12.27 0.13
N SER A 203 2.05 -11.94 0.76
CA SER A 203 2.19 -10.68 1.50
C SER A 203 2.31 -9.50 0.53
N LEU A 204 1.97 -8.30 0.99
CA LEU A 204 2.21 -7.08 0.20
C LEU A 204 3.71 -6.89 -0.11
N SER A 205 4.60 -7.30 0.79
CA SER A 205 6.04 -7.27 0.52
C SER A 205 6.44 -8.19 -0.63
N GLY A 206 5.90 -9.42 -0.68
CA GLY A 206 6.12 -10.33 -1.79
C GLY A 206 5.57 -9.80 -3.11
N LEU A 207 4.40 -9.16 -3.08
CA LEU A 207 3.83 -8.48 -4.25
C LEU A 207 4.72 -7.34 -4.76
N LEU A 208 5.22 -6.51 -3.85
CA LEU A 208 6.12 -5.42 -4.23
C LEU A 208 7.42 -5.94 -4.82
N GLU A 209 7.97 -7.04 -4.27
CA GLU A 209 9.15 -7.71 -4.81
C GLU A 209 8.91 -8.22 -6.24
N GLN A 210 7.77 -8.85 -6.52
CA GLN A 210 7.39 -9.31 -7.86
C GLN A 210 7.37 -8.16 -8.89
N TYR A 211 6.95 -6.97 -8.48
CA TYR A 211 6.95 -5.78 -9.33
C TYR A 211 8.25 -4.97 -9.29
N GLY A 212 9.31 -5.50 -8.65
CA GLY A 212 10.61 -4.82 -8.52
C GLY A 212 10.53 -3.49 -7.78
N ILE A 213 9.62 -3.40 -6.80
CA ILE A 213 9.42 -2.23 -5.96
C ILE A 213 10.15 -2.44 -4.62
N GLU A 214 11.02 -1.49 -4.27
CA GLU A 214 11.64 -1.43 -2.94
C GLU A 214 10.85 -0.44 -2.06
N PRO A 215 10.08 -0.90 -1.06
CA PRO A 215 9.31 0.00 -0.23
C PRO A 215 10.19 0.76 0.77
N LEU A 216 9.93 2.05 0.91
CA LEU A 216 10.49 2.87 1.99
C LEU A 216 9.47 3.00 3.11
N TRP A 217 9.94 2.83 4.36
CA TRP A 217 9.10 2.96 5.56
C TRP A 217 7.82 2.12 5.45
N PHE A 218 8.01 0.85 5.09
CA PHE A 218 6.94 -0.08 4.73
C PHE A 218 5.82 -0.18 5.77
N HIS A 219 6.10 -0.01 7.06
CA HIS A 219 5.08 -0.13 8.13
C HIS A 219 4.33 1.18 8.42
N ASN A 220 4.53 2.23 7.63
CA ASN A 220 3.70 3.43 7.67
C ASN A 220 2.37 3.16 6.94
N ALA A 221 1.24 3.42 7.59
CA ALA A 221 -0.06 3.04 7.03
C ALA A 221 -0.37 3.76 5.70
N GLY A 222 0.00 5.04 5.58
CA GLY A 222 -0.17 5.80 4.35
C GLY A 222 0.67 5.27 3.18
N ASN A 223 1.90 4.83 3.47
CA ASN A 223 2.76 4.20 2.47
C ASN A 223 2.16 2.87 2.02
N GLN A 224 1.71 2.02 2.96
CA GLN A 224 1.04 0.74 2.63
C GLN A 224 -0.16 0.94 1.71
N ALA A 225 -1.05 1.88 2.02
CA ALA A 225 -2.20 2.17 1.15
C ALA A 225 -1.76 2.61 -0.26
N SER A 226 -0.66 3.35 -0.37
CA SER A 226 -0.13 3.81 -1.67
C SER A 226 0.46 2.64 -2.47
N TYR A 227 1.20 1.76 -1.79
CA TYR A 227 1.75 0.55 -2.36
C TYR A 227 0.68 -0.44 -2.80
N MET A 228 -0.36 -0.63 -1.99
CA MET A 228 -1.52 -1.46 -2.34
C MET A 228 -2.15 -0.99 -3.65
N LEU A 229 -2.44 0.31 -3.76
CA LEU A 229 -3.07 0.85 -4.97
C LEU A 229 -2.15 0.79 -6.19
N ALA A 230 -0.84 1.03 -6.01
CA ALA A 230 0.14 0.86 -7.07
C ALA A 230 0.19 -0.60 -7.57
N VAL A 231 0.20 -1.58 -6.67
CA VAL A 231 0.14 -3.01 -7.01
C VAL A 231 -1.16 -3.35 -7.74
N THR A 232 -2.32 -2.83 -7.29
CA THR A 232 -3.60 -3.04 -7.99
C THR A 232 -3.55 -2.54 -9.43
N ILE A 233 -2.96 -1.35 -9.66
CA ILE A 233 -2.80 -0.80 -11.02
C ILE A 233 -1.84 -1.65 -11.84
N LEU A 234 -0.69 -2.02 -11.29
CA LEU A 234 0.31 -2.82 -12.00
C LEU A 234 -0.26 -4.18 -12.39
N LYS A 235 -1.00 -4.84 -11.49
CA LYS A 235 -1.65 -6.12 -11.76
C LYS A 235 -2.68 -6.01 -12.87
N ALA A 236 -3.52 -4.98 -12.83
CA ALA A 236 -4.47 -4.74 -13.92
C ALA A 236 -3.75 -4.53 -15.25
N LEU A 237 -2.67 -3.74 -15.25
CA LEU A 237 -1.94 -3.46 -16.48
C LEU A 237 -1.19 -4.69 -17.03
N THR A 238 -0.56 -5.51 -16.19
CA THR A 238 0.15 -6.72 -16.63
C THR A 238 -0.77 -7.76 -17.23
N GLN A 239 -2.02 -7.82 -16.77
CA GLN A 239 -3.05 -8.76 -17.25
C GLN A 239 -3.88 -8.19 -18.42
N SER A 240 -3.67 -6.94 -18.80
CA SER A 240 -4.39 -6.30 -19.90
C SER A 240 -3.69 -6.53 -21.26
N SER A 241 -4.41 -6.24 -22.35
CA SER A 241 -3.84 -6.19 -23.70
C SER A 241 -2.72 -5.14 -23.86
N LEU A 242 -2.63 -4.16 -22.96
CA LEU A 242 -1.55 -3.17 -22.95
C LEU A 242 -0.27 -3.70 -22.33
N GLY A 243 -0.33 -4.76 -21.50
CA GLY A 243 0.80 -5.32 -20.76
C GLY A 243 2.05 -5.50 -21.63
N PRO A 244 1.97 -6.23 -22.76
CA PRO A 244 3.09 -6.45 -23.69
C PRO A 244 3.74 -5.19 -24.26
N HIS A 245 3.03 -4.05 -24.24
CA HIS A 245 3.51 -2.79 -24.79
C HIS A 245 4.12 -1.86 -23.76
N ILE A 246 3.81 -2.06 -22.47
CA ILE A 246 4.22 -1.15 -21.40
C ILE A 246 5.19 -1.80 -20.40
N PHE A 247 5.36 -3.11 -20.45
CA PHE A 247 6.38 -3.84 -19.71
C PHE A 247 7.40 -4.44 -20.68
N LEU A 248 8.65 -4.50 -20.26
CA LEU A 248 9.62 -5.36 -20.92
C LEU A 248 9.29 -6.81 -20.56
N HIS A 249 9.71 -7.78 -21.37
CA HIS A 249 9.50 -9.19 -21.09
C HIS A 249 10.83 -9.95 -21.13
N THR A 250 10.97 -10.93 -20.24
CA THR A 250 12.02 -11.96 -20.31
C THR A 250 11.79 -12.84 -21.55
N LEU A 251 12.79 -13.66 -21.88
CA LEU A 251 12.70 -14.58 -23.01
C LEU A 251 11.58 -15.63 -22.87
N ASP A 252 11.15 -15.92 -21.65
CA ASP A 252 10.01 -16.82 -21.36
C ASP A 252 8.65 -16.09 -21.40
N GLY A 253 8.63 -14.80 -21.73
CA GLY A 253 7.41 -13.99 -21.82
C GLY A 253 6.95 -13.39 -20.49
N SER A 254 7.66 -13.61 -19.38
CA SER A 254 7.30 -12.98 -18.10
C SER A 254 7.60 -11.46 -18.12
N PRO A 255 6.72 -10.59 -17.60
CA PRO A 255 6.98 -9.16 -17.58
C PRO A 255 8.15 -8.83 -16.63
N ILE A 256 9.18 -8.18 -17.15
CA ILE A 256 10.22 -7.50 -16.37
C ILE A 256 9.61 -6.20 -15.87
N VAL A 257 9.11 -6.23 -14.64
CA VAL A 257 8.63 -5.03 -13.97
C VAL A 257 9.70 -4.55 -13.00
N ASN A 258 10.26 -3.36 -13.28
CA ASN A 258 11.01 -2.59 -12.29
C ASN A 258 10.26 -1.28 -12.08
N ALA A 259 9.21 -1.35 -11.26
CA ALA A 259 8.34 -0.21 -10.99
C ALA A 259 8.91 0.72 -9.89
N ASN A 260 10.17 0.57 -9.49
CA ASN A 260 10.79 1.47 -8.53
C ASN A 260 10.77 2.92 -9.05
N TRP A 261 11.09 3.12 -10.33
CA TRP A 261 11.01 4.44 -10.98
C TRP A 261 9.57 4.98 -11.03
N THR A 262 8.57 4.10 -11.07
CA THR A 262 7.17 4.48 -11.05
C THR A 262 6.77 5.13 -9.73
N LEU A 263 7.23 4.58 -8.60
CA LEU A 263 6.99 5.18 -7.29
C LEU A 263 7.81 6.44 -7.06
N GLU A 264 9.03 6.52 -7.58
CA GLU A 264 9.80 7.76 -7.58
C GLU A 264 9.09 8.87 -8.37
N SER A 265 8.45 8.53 -9.50
CA SER A 265 7.64 9.46 -10.27
C SER A 265 6.42 9.95 -9.49
N LEU A 266 5.76 9.08 -8.71
CA LEU A 266 4.69 9.50 -7.78
C LEU A 266 5.23 10.44 -6.70
N LYS A 267 6.35 10.11 -6.05
CA LYS A 267 6.99 10.97 -5.04
C LYS A 267 7.33 12.35 -5.62
N ALA A 268 7.85 12.41 -6.84
CA ALA A 268 8.16 13.65 -7.55
C ALA A 268 6.89 14.46 -7.87
N ALA A 269 5.83 13.81 -8.36
CA ALA A 269 4.55 14.45 -8.63
C ALA A 269 3.91 15.04 -7.36
N VAL A 270 3.99 14.32 -6.23
CA VAL A 270 3.56 14.84 -4.92
C VAL A 270 4.41 16.05 -4.54
N ALA A 271 5.74 15.95 -4.65
CA ALA A 271 6.66 17.04 -4.31
C ALA A 271 6.35 18.33 -5.07
N GLN A 272 6.09 18.24 -6.37
CA GLN A 272 5.71 19.40 -7.19
C GLN A 272 4.44 20.08 -6.68
N LYS A 273 3.45 19.30 -6.21
CA LYS A 273 2.16 19.82 -5.71
C LYS A 273 2.27 20.48 -4.34
N VAL A 274 3.21 20.06 -3.49
CA VAL A 274 3.32 20.53 -2.09
C VAL A 274 4.53 21.43 -1.83
N GLY A 275 5.14 21.98 -2.88
CA GLY A 275 6.25 22.94 -2.76
C GLY A 275 7.63 22.32 -2.50
N GLY A 276 7.80 21.05 -2.84
CA GLY A 276 9.08 20.31 -2.76
C GLY A 276 9.24 19.43 -1.52
N ARG A 277 10.38 18.74 -1.45
CA ARG A 277 10.85 18.00 -0.27
C ARG A 277 11.98 18.77 0.40
N CYS A 278 12.09 18.63 1.72
CA CYS A 278 13.22 19.17 2.45
C CYS A 278 14.51 18.48 2.01
N ILE A 279 15.50 19.23 1.54
CA ILE A 279 16.80 18.69 1.09
C ILE A 279 17.61 17.98 2.18
N HIS A 280 17.28 18.18 3.47
CA HIS A 280 18.01 17.58 4.59
C HIS A 280 17.40 16.26 5.08
N CYS A 281 16.08 16.19 5.24
CA CYS A 281 15.41 15.01 5.79
C CYS A 281 14.50 14.29 4.78
N ASN A 282 14.43 14.79 3.54
CA ASN A 282 13.60 14.27 2.44
C ASN A 282 12.08 14.27 2.71
N MET A 283 11.61 14.96 3.75
CA MET A 283 10.18 15.02 4.12
C MET A 283 9.47 16.23 3.50
N PHE A 284 8.15 16.14 3.34
CA PHE A 284 7.32 17.24 2.85
C PHE A 284 7.00 18.30 3.91
N GLY A 285 6.62 19.50 3.45
CA GLY A 285 5.99 20.53 4.28
C GLY A 285 6.95 21.44 5.05
N HIS A 286 8.25 21.43 4.74
CA HIS A 286 9.22 22.41 5.23
C HIS A 286 10.48 22.47 4.34
N LEU A 287 11.22 23.58 4.43
CA LEU A 287 12.56 23.79 3.89
C LEU A 287 13.46 24.21 5.06
N ALA A 288 14.62 23.57 5.27
CA ALA A 288 15.48 23.80 6.45
C ALA A 288 15.87 25.29 6.57
N PRO A 289 15.77 25.95 7.75
CA PRO A 289 16.52 25.64 8.98
C PRO A 289 15.70 25.08 10.16
N ARG A 290 14.43 24.71 9.93
CA ARG A 290 13.52 24.12 10.93
C ARG A 290 13.58 22.59 11.04
N CYS A 291 14.62 21.94 10.53
CA CYS A 291 14.85 20.50 10.80
C CYS A 291 15.29 20.22 12.25
N GLN A 292 14.89 21.04 13.22
CA GLN A 292 15.05 20.79 14.65
C GLN A 292 14.01 19.77 15.10
N ASN A 293 14.27 18.52 14.69
CA ASN A 293 13.92 17.25 15.32
C ASN A 293 14.28 16.13 14.33
N ALA A 294 15.49 16.23 13.75
CA ALA A 294 16.16 15.13 13.08
C ALA A 294 16.29 13.97 14.07
N SER A 295 15.24 13.17 14.05
CA SER A 295 15.12 11.77 14.36
C SER A 295 16.06 11.20 15.43
N ILE A 296 15.48 10.74 16.54
CA ILE A 296 16.13 9.75 17.41
C ILE A 296 16.59 8.53 16.56
N SER A 297 15.95 8.24 15.42
CA SER A 297 16.31 7.13 14.52
C SER A 297 17.60 7.32 13.70
N GLU A 298 18.03 8.54 13.36
CA GLU A 298 19.34 8.75 12.68
C GLU A 298 20.53 8.49 13.61
N ARG A 299 20.35 8.60 14.93
CA ARG A 299 21.40 8.21 15.89
C ARG A 299 21.63 6.69 15.91
N PHE A 300 20.65 5.87 15.53
CA PHE A 300 20.76 4.41 15.63
C PHE A 300 21.13 3.73 14.31
N LEU A 301 20.74 4.27 13.15
CA LEU A 301 21.14 3.67 11.85
C LEU A 301 22.62 3.84 11.52
N ARG A 302 23.34 4.76 12.18
CA ARG A 302 24.81 4.88 12.05
C ARG A 302 25.61 3.86 12.88
N GLN A 303 24.97 2.97 13.64
CA GLN A 303 25.66 2.02 14.51
C GLN A 303 25.51 0.55 14.12
N VAL A 304 25.07 0.22 12.90
CA VAL A 304 25.23 -1.15 12.39
C VAL A 304 26.65 -1.28 11.84
N PRO A 305 27.57 -2.03 12.47
CA PRO A 305 28.89 -2.23 11.91
C PRO A 305 28.71 -3.06 10.63
N SER A 306 29.22 -2.56 9.51
CA SER A 306 29.36 -3.35 8.30
C SER A 306 30.16 -4.61 8.67
N LYS A 307 29.53 -5.79 8.57
CA LYS A 307 30.25 -7.05 8.67
C LYS A 307 31.19 -7.14 7.47
N LYS A 308 32.44 -6.74 7.67
CA LYS A 308 33.53 -7.06 6.74
C LYS A 308 33.67 -8.58 6.68
N ASN A 309 33.44 -9.15 5.51
CA ASN A 309 33.83 -10.52 5.17
C ASN A 309 35.35 -10.69 5.37
N PRO A 310 35.83 -11.61 6.22
CA PRO A 310 37.19 -12.07 6.12
C PRO A 310 37.20 -13.32 5.23
N SER A 311 37.49 -13.10 3.94
CA SER A 311 37.97 -14.20 3.10
C SER A 311 39.49 -14.34 3.26
N LYS A 312 39.92 -15.60 3.36
CA LYS A 312 41.27 -16.15 3.11
C LYS A 312 42.36 -15.92 4.15
N LYS A 313 42.78 -17.03 4.76
CA LYS A 313 44.13 -17.49 5.20
C LYS A 313 43.88 -18.64 6.20
N ASN A 314 44.46 -19.84 6.18
CA ASN A 314 45.58 -20.42 5.46
C ASN A 314 45.42 -21.95 5.46
N LEU A 315 45.79 -22.58 4.34
CA LEU A 315 46.16 -23.99 4.27
C LEU A 315 47.45 -24.24 5.09
N ASN A 316 47.53 -25.45 5.67
CA ASN A 316 48.74 -26.20 6.02
C ASN A 316 49.68 -25.64 7.11
N ARG A 317 49.78 -26.34 8.26
CA ARG A 317 50.91 -27.27 8.57
C ARG A 317 50.96 -27.70 10.05
N ARG A 318 51.27 -29.00 10.21
CA ARG A 318 52.11 -29.67 11.24
C ARG A 318 51.44 -30.28 12.50
N ARG A 319 51.60 -31.62 12.56
CA ARG A 319 51.65 -32.52 13.73
C ARG A 319 52.74 -32.06 14.74
N PRO A 320 52.74 -32.52 16.01
CA PRO A 320 53.21 -33.87 16.46
C PRO A 320 52.17 -34.57 17.37
N ALA A 321 51.99 -35.90 17.43
CA ALA A 321 52.87 -37.03 17.79
C ALA A 321 53.01 -37.27 19.34
N PHE A 322 52.53 -38.45 19.78
CA PHE A 322 52.84 -39.22 21.03
C PHE A 322 52.32 -38.66 22.39
N VAL A 323 51.92 -39.42 23.43
CA VAL A 323 51.62 -40.85 23.72
C VAL A 323 51.10 -40.96 25.19
N GLN A 324 50.40 -42.07 25.52
CA GLN A 324 50.10 -42.63 26.88
C GLN A 324 49.12 -41.83 27.78
N LYS A 325 48.16 -42.43 28.49
CA LYS A 325 47.91 -43.82 28.94
C LYS A 325 46.49 -44.27 28.63
#